data_AF-A0A0E9Y1N7-F1
#
_entry.id   AF-A0A0E9Y1N7-F1
#
_cell.length_a   1.000
_cell.length_b   1.000
_cell.length_c   1.000
_cell.angle_alpha   90.00
_cell.angle_beta   90.00
_cell.angle_gamma   90.00
#
_symmetry.space_group_name_H-M   'P 1'
#
loop_
_entity.id
_entity.type
_entity.pdbx_description
1 polymer ?
#
loop_
_entity_poly.entity_id
_entity_poly.type
_entity_poly.pdbx_seq_one_letter_code
_entity_poly.pdbx_strand_id
1 'polypeptide(L)'
;VPSNSTIRYANVAVVQNDYPVLREYLDLLSESFGAEVNRAGLSDERSLNSINEWVKNKTDGKIEKMLTEPLPLRTRLVLLNAIYFKGL
;
A
#
# COMPACT_ATOMS: atom_id res chain seq x y z
N VAL A 1 27.83 -12.51 -8.66
CA VAL A 1 28.05 -11.09 -9.06
C VAL A 1 26.88 -10.30 -8.51
N PRO A 2 27.06 -9.25 -7.69
CA PRO A 2 25.92 -8.41 -7.31
C PRO A 2 25.32 -7.82 -8.59
N SER A 3 24.01 -7.84 -8.74
CA SER A 3 23.38 -7.09 -9.82
C SER A 3 23.59 -5.60 -9.52
N ASN A 4 24.10 -4.83 -10.48
CA ASN A 4 24.12 -3.37 -10.39
C ASN A 4 22.71 -2.74 -10.57
N SER A 5 21.66 -3.56 -10.59
CA SER A 5 20.27 -3.15 -10.67
C SER A 5 19.70 -2.91 -9.27
N THR A 6 18.79 -1.93 -9.16
CA THR A 6 18.04 -1.67 -7.93
C THR A 6 16.69 -2.37 -8.00
N ILE A 7 16.36 -3.16 -6.99
CA ILE A 7 15.04 -3.77 -6.82
C ILE A 7 14.52 -3.38 -5.44
N ARG A 8 13.33 -2.79 -5.38
CA ARG A 8 12.62 -2.52 -4.14
C ARG A 8 11.17 -2.95 -4.29
N TYR A 9 10.61 -3.52 -3.24
CA TYR A 9 9.20 -3.83 -3.17
C TYR A 9 8.66 -3.53 -1.77
N ALA A 10 7.36 -3.24 -1.71
CA ALA A 10 6.68 -2.98 -0.46
C ALA A 10 5.21 -3.41 -0.56
N ASN A 11 4.65 -3.82 0.58
CA ASN A 11 3.26 -4.21 0.72
C ASN A 11 2.60 -3.36 1.80
N VAL A 12 1.33 -3.00 1.61
CA VAL A 12 0.52 -2.36 2.66
C VAL A 12 -0.91 -2.88 2.59
N ALA A 13 -1.48 -3.14 3.75
CA ALA A 13 -2.89 -3.37 3.96
C ALA A 13 -3.49 -2.16 4.66
N VAL A 14 -4.45 -1.48 4.03
CA VAL A 14 -5.17 -0.35 4.62
C VAL A 14 -6.60 -0.78 4.90
N VAL A 15 -6.94 -0.89 6.18
CA VAL A 15 -8.26 -1.32 6.67
C VAL A 15 -9.10 -0.08 6.98
N GLN A 16 -10.39 -0.12 6.68
CA GLN A 16 -11.33 0.90 7.11
C GLN A 16 -11.33 1.01 8.64
N ASN A 17 -11.35 2.24 9.16
CA ASN A 17 -11.50 2.49 10.59
C ASN A 17 -12.68 1.69 11.17
N ASP A 18 -12.44 1.07 12.32
CA ASP A 18 -13.41 0.26 13.08
C ASP A 18 -13.99 -0.96 12.35
N TYR A 19 -13.55 -1.27 11.12
CA TYR A 19 -13.96 -2.50 10.46
C TYR A 19 -13.25 -3.71 11.10
N PRO A 20 -13.99 -4.73 11.55
CA PRO A 20 -13.41 -5.92 12.14
C PRO A 20 -12.79 -6.78 11.03
N VAL A 21 -11.50 -7.04 11.16
CA VAL A 21 -10.77 -8.02 10.35
C VAL A 21 -10.16 -9.01 11.34
N LEU A 22 -10.21 -10.29 10.99
CA LEU A 22 -9.60 -11.35 11.79
C LEU A 22 -8.14 -11.00 12.05
N ARG A 23 -7.71 -11.02 13.32
CA ARG A 23 -6.37 -10.57 13.71
C ARG A 23 -5.30 -11.42 13.05
N GLU A 24 -5.52 -12.73 13.04
CA GLU A 24 -4.68 -13.75 12.43
C GLU A 24 -4.44 -13.47 10.94
N TYR A 25 -5.40 -12.86 10.25
CA TYR A 25 -5.22 -12.45 8.86
C TYR A 25 -4.31 -11.22 8.73
N LEU A 26 -4.44 -10.24 9.63
CA LEU A 26 -3.55 -9.07 9.64
C LEU A 26 -2.12 -9.44 10.03
N ASP A 27 -1.97 -10.34 11.00
CA ASP A 27 -0.67 -10.86 11.43
C ASP A 27 -0.01 -11.60 10.27
N LEU A 28 -0.76 -12.46 9.55
CA LEU A 28 -0.25 -13.15 8.36
C LEU A 28 0.20 -12.18 7.25
N LEU A 29 -0.53 -11.08 7.02
CA LEU A 29 -0.11 -10.05 6.07
C LEU A 29 1.22 -9.39 6.49
N SER A 30 1.38 -9.09 7.78
CA SER A 30 2.62 -8.49 8.28
C SER A 30 3.79 -9.47 8.25
N GLU A 31 3.61 -10.69 8.77
CA GLU A 31 4.69 -11.67 8.95
C GLU A 31 5.10 -12.35 7.64
N SER A 32 4.14 -12.70 6.78
CA SER A 32 4.44 -13.46 5.55
C SER A 32 4.75 -12.57 4.36
N PHE A 33 4.16 -11.36 4.31
CA PHE A 33 4.35 -10.44 3.18
C PHE A 33 5.14 -9.18 3.55
N GLY A 34 5.55 -9.02 4.81
CA GLY A 34 6.17 -7.78 5.28
C GLY A 34 5.26 -6.57 5.10
N ALA A 35 3.93 -6.77 5.12
CA ALA A 35 2.98 -5.71 4.85
C ALA A 35 2.90 -4.74 6.03
N GLU A 36 2.96 -3.45 5.73
CA GLU A 36 2.52 -2.40 6.66
C GLU A 36 1.00 -2.55 6.86
N VAL A 37 0.52 -2.60 8.11
CA VAL A 37 -0.92 -2.71 8.40
C VAL A 37 -1.42 -1.41 9.02
N ASN A 38 -2.27 -0.70 8.28
CA ASN A 38 -2.76 0.63 8.64
C ASN A 38 -4.29 0.65 8.73
N ARG A 39 -4.82 1.61 9.52
CA ARG A 39 -6.25 1.92 9.57
C ARG A 39 -6.50 3.36 9.13
N ALA A 40 -7.49 3.59 8.27
CA ALA A 40 -7.85 4.91 7.77
C ALA A 40 -9.33 5.00 7.35
N GLY A 41 -9.83 6.21 7.11
CA GLY A 41 -11.13 6.43 6.48
C GLY A 41 -11.02 6.33 4.96
N LEU A 42 -11.13 5.13 4.40
CA LEU A 42 -10.75 4.84 3.00
C LEU A 42 -11.44 5.70 1.93
N SER A 43 -12.60 6.28 2.24
CA SER A 43 -13.38 7.11 1.31
C SER A 43 -13.16 8.61 1.47
N ASP A 44 -12.21 9.03 2.30
CA ASP A 44 -11.82 10.43 2.41
C ASP A 44 -10.66 10.81 1.50
N GLU A 45 -10.57 12.10 1.17
CA GLU A 45 -9.47 12.69 0.40
C GLU A 45 -8.11 12.48 1.08
N ARG A 46 -8.09 12.36 2.42
CA ARG A 46 -6.86 12.17 3.17
C ARG A 46 -6.24 10.81 2.84
N SER A 47 -7.06 9.76 2.79
CA SER A 47 -6.65 8.40 2.47
C SER A 47 -6.24 8.27 1.01
N LEU A 48 -6.93 8.95 0.08
CA LEU A 48 -6.47 9.06 -1.31
C LEU A 48 -5.06 9.64 -1.38
N ASN A 49 -4.81 10.75 -0.70
CA ASN A 49 -3.52 11.42 -0.72
C ASN A 49 -2.43 10.56 -0.08
N SER A 50 -2.71 9.94 1.07
CA SER A 50 -1.77 9.05 1.75
C SER A 50 -1.43 7.80 0.93
N ILE A 51 -2.41 7.18 0.25
CA ILE A 51 -2.15 6.03 -0.63
C ILE A 51 -1.27 6.45 -1.81
N ASN A 52 -1.59 7.57 -2.47
CA ASN A 52 -0.80 8.09 -3.59
C ASN A 52 0.62 8.45 -3.17
N GLU A 53 0.80 9.11 -2.03
CA GLU A 53 2.12 9.45 -1.49
C GLU A 53 2.93 8.18 -1.15
N TRP A 54 2.29 7.19 -0.52
CA TRP A 54 2.94 5.90 -0.24
C TRP A 54 3.40 5.23 -1.53
N VAL A 55 2.54 5.14 -2.54
CA VAL A 55 2.88 4.55 -3.86
C VAL A 55 4.01 5.33 -4.53
N LYS A 56 3.93 6.66 -4.55
CA LYS A 56 4.97 7.53 -5.11
C LYS A 56 6.32 7.28 -4.45
N ASN A 57 6.36 7.20 -3.12
CA ASN A 57 7.59 6.97 -2.38
C ASN A 57 8.17 5.57 -2.63
N LYS A 58 7.33 4.52 -2.61
CA LYS A 58 7.80 3.15 -2.87
C LYS A 58 8.24 2.92 -4.32
N THR A 59 7.77 3.73 -5.25
CA THR A 59 8.07 3.63 -6.69
C THR A 59 9.08 4.67 -7.19
N ASP A 60 9.83 5.34 -6.31
CA ASP A 60 10.84 6.34 -6.71
C ASP A 60 10.26 7.51 -7.52
N GLY A 61 9.01 7.87 -7.25
CA GLY A 61 8.28 8.88 -7.99
C GLY A 61 7.78 8.45 -9.37
N LYS A 62 7.98 7.19 -9.77
CA LYS A 62 7.55 6.71 -11.11
C LYS A 62 6.04 6.56 -11.24
N ILE A 63 5.35 6.28 -10.14
CA ILE A 63 3.89 6.29 -10.08
C ILE A 63 3.46 7.40 -9.13
N GLU A 64 3.14 8.58 -9.66
CA GLU A 64 2.78 9.73 -8.83
C GLU A 64 1.36 9.65 -8.26
N LYS A 65 0.43 9.06 -9.02
CA LYS A 65 -0.97 8.87 -8.62
C LYS A 65 -1.44 7.49 -9.07
N MET A 66 -1.84 6.68 -8.11
CA MET A 66 -2.51 5.40 -8.33
C MET A 66 -4.04 5.56 -8.29
N LEU A 67 -4.53 6.40 -7.39
CA LEU A 67 -5.95 6.74 -7.24
C LEU A 67 -6.18 8.18 -7.74
N THR A 68 -7.21 8.37 -8.55
CA THR A 68 -7.64 9.69 -9.04
C THR A 68 -8.85 10.24 -8.29
N GLU A 69 -9.57 9.38 -7.58
CA GLU A 69 -10.74 9.71 -6.77
C GLU A 69 -10.76 8.85 -5.49
N PRO A 70 -11.37 9.33 -4.39
CA PRO A 70 -11.47 8.55 -3.16
C PRO A 70 -12.13 7.20 -3.39
N LEU A 71 -11.75 6.21 -2.58
CA LEU A 71 -12.31 4.87 -2.73
C LEU A 71 -13.81 4.85 -2.41
N PRO A 72 -14.60 3.96 -3.03
CA PRO A 72 -16.04 3.88 -2.76
C PRO A 72 -16.35 3.71 -1.28
N LEU A 73 -17.46 4.30 -0.81
CA LEU A 73 -17.92 4.25 0.59
C LEU A 73 -18.06 2.84 1.19
N ARG A 74 -18.17 1.82 0.33
CA ARG A 74 -18.28 0.41 0.74
C ARG A 74 -16.94 -0.31 0.87
N THR A 75 -15.83 0.34 0.56
CA THR A 75 -14.49 -0.25 0.67
C THR A 75 -14.16 -0.51 2.15
N ARG A 76 -13.61 -1.68 2.45
CA ARG A 76 -13.27 -2.12 3.82
C ARG A 76 -11.82 -2.48 4.02
N LEU A 77 -11.17 -2.93 2.97
CA LEU A 77 -9.77 -3.31 2.96
C LEU A 77 -9.22 -3.02 1.57
N VAL A 78 -8.01 -2.48 1.54
CA VAL A 78 -7.21 -2.30 0.33
C VAL A 78 -5.88 -2.99 0.55
N LEU A 79 -5.51 -3.89 -0.36
CA LEU A 79 -4.20 -4.53 -0.40
C LEU A 79 -3.42 -3.91 -1.55
N LEU A 80 -2.25 -3.37 -1.25
CA LEU A 80 -1.40 -2.68 -2.22
C LEU A 80 -0.02 -3.32 -2.22
N ASN A 81 0.51 -3.50 -3.42
CA ASN A 81 1.88 -3.88 -3.67
C ASN A 81 2.51 -2.82 -4.58
N ALA A 82 3.73 -2.41 -4.26
CA ALA A 82 4.54 -1.52 -5.08
C ALA A 82 5.87 -2.19 -5.37
N ILE A 83 6.27 -2.23 -6.64
CA ILE A 83 7.55 -2.77 -7.10
C ILE A 83 8.26 -1.69 -7.93
N TYR A 84 9.51 -1.43 -7.57
CA TYR A 84 10.42 -0.58 -8.31
C TYR A 84 11.61 -1.42 -8.78
N PHE A 85 11.84 -1.38 -10.08
CA PHE A 85 13.01 -1.98 -10.70
C PHE A 85 13.73 -0.93 -11.55
N LYS A 86 15.05 -0.85 -11.39
CA LYS A 86 15.93 -0.07 -12.25
C LYS A 86 17.13 -0.92 -12.65
N GLY A 87 17.14 -1.35 -13.91
CA GLY A 87 18.31 -1.95 -14.55
C GLY A 87 19.42 -0.93 -14.76
N LEU A 88 20.64 -1.42 -14.99
CA LEU A 88 21.69 -0.58 -15.56
C LEU A 88 21.35 -0.22 -17.00
#